data_AF-A0A947BVK3-F1
#
_entry.id   AF-A0A947BVK3-F1
#
_cell.length_a   1.000
_cell.length_b   1.000
_cell.length_c   1.000
_cell.angle_alpha   90.00
_cell.angle_beta   90.00
_cell.angle_gamma   90.00
#
_symmetry.space_group_name_H-M   'P 1'
#
loop_
_entity.id
_entity.type
_entity.pdbx_description
1 polymer ?
#
loop_
_entity_poly.entity_id
_entity_poly.type
_entity_poly.pdbx_seq_one_letter_code
_entity_poly.pdbx_strand_id
1 'polypeptide(L)'
;MKTSGLLVCWIMLYSMQIMAQPPVPTSGYDFLGKDIQAIQDDEFLNPGMPTVELGSQIFQESEEGEKSCASCHGEEGQMMDKAKIASYPAYQKKYKKVHTLQERIHACWTDKQDRFPLLY
;
A
#
# COMPACT_ATOMS: atom_id res chain seq x y z
N MET A 1 36.22 15.74 45.63
CA MET A 1 36.34 14.45 44.91
C MET A 1 35.02 13.65 44.86
N LYS A 2 33.85 14.27 44.59
CA LYS A 2 32.54 13.55 44.53
C LYS A 2 31.83 13.64 43.17
N THR A 3 32.38 14.38 42.20
CA THR A 3 31.76 14.63 40.89
C THR A 3 32.10 13.58 39.83
N SER A 4 33.18 12.80 40.01
CA SER A 4 33.62 11.79 39.03
C SER A 4 32.72 10.56 38.94
N GLY A 5 32.03 10.18 40.02
CA GLY A 5 31.11 9.02 40.01
C GLY A 5 29.82 9.27 39.23
N LEU A 6 29.32 10.50 39.23
CA LEU A 6 28.12 10.87 38.46
C LEU A 6 28.40 10.85 36.95
N LEU A 7 29.56 11.35 36.52
CA LEU A 7 29.92 11.42 35.11
C LEU A 7 30.09 10.02 34.48
N VAL A 8 30.68 9.07 35.21
CA VAL A 8 30.84 7.68 34.77
C VAL A 8 29.50 6.96 34.66
N CYS A 9 28.57 7.21 35.58
CA CYS A 9 27.22 6.64 35.55
C CYS A 9 26.40 7.19 34.36
N TRP A 10 26.57 8.46 34.01
CA TRP A 10 25.94 9.08 32.84
C TRP A 10 26.52 8.56 31.50
N ILE A 11 27.84 8.33 31.41
CA ILE A 11 28.48 7.76 30.22
C ILE A 11 28.03 6.30 30.00
N MET A 12 27.91 5.50 31.08
CA MET A 12 27.39 4.12 31.00
C MET A 12 25.91 4.05 30.61
N LEU A 13 25.08 5.02 31.03
CA LEU A 13 23.68 5.09 30.61
C LEU A 13 23.53 5.50 29.14
N TYR A 14 24.45 6.31 28.61
CA TYR A 14 24.44 6.75 27.21
C TYR A 14 24.90 5.62 26.25
N SER A 15 25.89 4.81 26.64
CA SER A 15 26.35 3.68 25.81
C SER A 15 25.33 2.54 25.69
N MET A 16 24.40 2.44 26.65
CA MET A 16 23.34 1.44 26.67
C MET A 16 22.21 1.71 25.64
N GLN A 17 22.19 2.90 25.00
CA GLN A 17 21.20 3.27 23.98
C GLN A 17 21.56 2.80 22.55
N ILE A 18 22.78 2.30 22.31
CA ILE A 18 23.27 2.01 20.94
C ILE A 18 22.80 0.64 20.40
N MET A 19 22.39 -0.31 21.24
CA MET A 19 22.22 -1.71 20.83
C MET A 19 20.81 -2.18 20.41
N ALA A 20 19.85 -1.28 20.19
CA ALA A 20 18.50 -1.69 19.82
C ALA A 20 17.91 -0.86 18.66
N GLN A 21 18.57 -0.88 17.49
CA GLN A 21 17.86 -0.48 16.27
C GLN A 21 16.97 -1.64 15.81
N PRO A 22 15.65 -1.42 15.58
CA PRO A 22 14.81 -2.44 15.00
C PRO A 22 15.36 -2.83 13.61
N PRO A 23 15.22 -4.10 13.20
CA PRO A 23 15.65 -4.50 11.87
C PRO A 23 14.92 -3.64 10.82
N VAL A 24 15.67 -3.15 9.84
CA VAL A 24 15.08 -2.45 8.70
C VAL A 24 14.20 -3.46 7.95
N PRO A 25 12.92 -3.15 7.66
CA PRO A 25 12.07 -4.02 6.87
C PRO A 25 12.74 -4.33 5.53
N THR A 26 12.86 -5.62 5.22
CA THR A 26 13.44 -6.10 3.96
C THR A 26 12.31 -6.64 3.09
N SER A 27 12.36 -6.39 1.78
CA SER A 27 11.34 -6.90 0.87
C SER A 27 11.39 -8.43 0.81
N GLY A 28 10.24 -9.08 0.66
CA GLY A 28 10.18 -10.53 0.37
C GLY A 28 10.98 -10.91 -0.88
N TYR A 29 11.11 -9.98 -1.83
CA TYR A 29 11.90 -10.11 -3.04
C TYR A 29 13.36 -10.51 -2.77
N ASP A 30 13.98 -9.96 -1.71
CA ASP A 30 15.40 -10.20 -1.42
C ASP A 30 15.69 -11.63 -0.95
N PHE A 31 14.66 -12.37 -0.56
CA PHE A 31 14.75 -13.77 -0.15
C PHE A 31 14.53 -14.75 -1.32
N LEU A 32 14.18 -14.26 -2.51
CA LEU A 32 13.90 -15.08 -3.69
C LEU A 32 15.19 -15.49 -4.44
N GLY A 33 15.12 -16.61 -5.15
CA GLY A 33 16.15 -17.01 -6.12
C GLY A 33 16.27 -16.00 -7.27
N LYS A 34 17.45 -15.93 -7.90
CA LYS A 34 17.71 -14.97 -9.00
C LYS A 34 16.80 -15.18 -10.22
N ASP A 35 16.40 -16.41 -10.45
CA ASP A 35 15.41 -16.79 -11.45
C ASP A 35 14.02 -16.20 -11.15
N ILE A 36 13.55 -16.28 -9.91
CA ILE A 36 12.23 -15.72 -9.52
C ILE A 36 12.26 -14.19 -9.45
N GLN A 37 13.37 -13.60 -9.00
CA GLN A 37 13.60 -12.16 -9.08
C GLN A 37 13.47 -11.65 -10.52
N ALA A 38 14.14 -12.32 -11.48
CA ALA A 38 14.06 -11.97 -12.89
C ALA A 38 12.63 -12.06 -13.47
N ILE A 39 11.80 -13.00 -12.99
CA ILE A 39 10.39 -13.09 -13.38
C ILE A 39 9.58 -11.90 -12.83
N GLN A 40 9.83 -11.45 -11.60
CA GLN A 40 9.12 -10.29 -11.03
C GLN A 40 9.52 -8.96 -11.68
N ASP A 41 10.78 -8.84 -12.08
CA ASP A 41 11.36 -7.63 -12.68
C ASP A 41 11.01 -7.44 -14.17
N ASP A 42 10.61 -8.50 -14.87
CA ASP A 42 10.20 -8.46 -16.26
C ASP A 42 8.67 -8.47 -16.37
N GLU A 43 8.11 -7.40 -16.96
CA GLU A 43 6.66 -7.21 -17.08
C GLU A 43 5.97 -8.30 -17.90
N PHE A 44 6.64 -8.85 -18.92
CA PHE A 44 6.07 -9.91 -19.76
C PHE A 44 6.12 -11.28 -19.09
N LEU A 45 7.14 -11.53 -18.27
CA LEU A 45 7.27 -12.79 -17.53
C LEU A 45 6.45 -12.79 -16.23
N ASN A 46 6.17 -11.63 -15.66
CA ASN A 46 5.46 -11.52 -14.39
C ASN A 46 4.00 -12.00 -14.52
N PRO A 47 3.62 -13.12 -13.87
CA PRO A 47 2.29 -13.72 -14.04
C PRO A 47 1.15 -12.86 -13.47
N GLY A 48 1.46 -11.80 -12.71
CA GLY A 48 0.48 -10.84 -12.20
C GLY A 48 0.06 -9.79 -13.23
N MET A 49 0.89 -9.48 -14.22
CA MET A 49 0.64 -8.38 -15.17
C MET A 49 -0.62 -8.55 -16.03
N PRO A 50 -1.03 -9.76 -16.45
CA PRO A 50 -2.34 -9.94 -17.10
C PRO A 50 -3.53 -9.46 -16.27
N THR A 51 -3.46 -9.58 -14.93
CA THR A 51 -4.52 -9.07 -14.05
C THR A 51 -4.46 -7.55 -13.85
N VAL A 52 -3.27 -6.95 -13.94
CA VAL A 52 -3.10 -5.50 -13.93
C VAL A 52 -3.72 -4.90 -15.19
N GLU A 53 -3.48 -5.53 -16.35
CA GLU A 53 -4.07 -5.14 -17.63
C GLU A 53 -5.60 -5.24 -17.61
N LEU A 54 -6.15 -6.37 -17.14
CA LEU A 54 -7.59 -6.49 -16.95
C LEU A 54 -8.15 -5.42 -15.99
N GLY A 55 -7.42 -5.14 -14.91
CA GLY A 55 -7.76 -4.06 -13.97
C GLY A 55 -7.81 -2.68 -14.64
N SER A 56 -6.89 -2.40 -15.56
CA SER A 56 -6.87 -1.16 -16.36
C SER A 56 -8.12 -1.03 -17.24
N GLN A 57 -8.57 -2.12 -17.83
CA GLN A 57 -9.79 -2.15 -18.66
C GLN A 57 -11.03 -1.89 -17.80
N ILE A 58 -11.18 -2.61 -16.67
CA ILE A 58 -12.29 -2.43 -15.72
C ILE A 58 -12.30 -1.00 -15.15
N PHE A 59 -11.12 -0.42 -14.92
CA PHE A 59 -11.00 0.95 -14.39
C PHE A 59 -11.61 2.00 -15.34
N GLN A 60 -11.55 1.74 -16.65
CA GLN A 60 -12.11 2.61 -17.70
C GLN A 60 -13.56 2.27 -18.04
N GLU A 61 -14.02 1.06 -17.73
CA GLU A 61 -15.35 0.56 -18.07
C GLU A 61 -16.49 1.39 -17.43
N SER A 62 -17.50 1.70 -18.24
CA SER A 62 -18.77 2.33 -17.84
C SER A 62 -19.93 1.67 -18.59
N GLU A 63 -21.06 1.45 -17.91
CA GLU A 63 -22.32 1.10 -18.58
C GLU A 63 -23.09 2.39 -18.95
N GLU A 64 -24.11 2.27 -19.81
CA GLU A 64 -24.92 3.43 -20.22
C GLU A 64 -25.58 4.11 -19.01
N GLY A 65 -25.20 5.37 -18.77
CA GLY A 65 -25.69 6.17 -17.64
C GLY A 65 -24.84 6.09 -16.37
N GLU A 66 -23.79 5.27 -16.34
CA GLU A 66 -22.90 5.11 -15.20
C GLU A 66 -21.55 5.81 -15.36
N LYS A 67 -20.85 6.02 -14.24
CA LYS A 67 -19.49 6.56 -14.20
C LYS A 67 -18.46 5.43 -14.11
N SER A 68 -17.40 5.48 -14.90
CA SER A 68 -16.21 4.64 -14.71
C SER A 68 -15.34 5.14 -13.55
N CYS A 69 -14.33 4.36 -13.14
CA CYS A 69 -13.36 4.81 -12.13
C CYS A 69 -12.56 6.01 -12.67
N ALA A 70 -12.17 5.92 -13.94
CA ALA A 70 -11.45 6.96 -14.69
C ALA A 70 -12.20 8.30 -14.70
N SER A 71 -13.53 8.30 -14.68
CA SER A 71 -14.32 9.54 -14.67
C SER A 71 -14.02 10.48 -13.48
N CYS A 72 -13.56 9.93 -12.34
CA CYS A 72 -13.20 10.69 -11.15
C CYS A 72 -11.69 10.67 -10.85
N HIS A 73 -10.98 9.64 -11.31
CA HIS A 73 -9.57 9.43 -11.00
C HIS A 73 -8.61 9.70 -12.17
N GLY A 74 -9.13 10.08 -13.34
CA GLY A 74 -8.37 10.25 -14.59
C GLY A 74 -8.11 8.91 -15.28
N GLU A 75 -7.88 8.92 -16.60
CA GLU A 75 -7.73 7.71 -17.44
C GLU A 75 -6.71 6.70 -16.91
N GLU A 76 -5.57 7.17 -16.39
CA GLU A 76 -4.49 6.35 -15.83
C GLU A 76 -4.36 6.52 -14.31
N GLY A 77 -5.43 6.98 -13.65
CA GLY A 77 -5.40 7.26 -12.22
C GLY A 77 -4.54 8.48 -11.84
N GLN A 78 -4.23 9.37 -12.78
CA GLN A 78 -3.37 10.54 -12.56
C GLN A 78 -3.97 11.58 -11.58
N MET A 79 -5.28 11.55 -11.36
CA MET A 79 -5.95 12.39 -10.35
C MET A 79 -6.06 11.70 -8.99
N MET A 80 -5.56 10.46 -8.86
CA MET A 80 -5.55 9.70 -7.62
C MET A 80 -4.23 9.91 -6.86
N ASP A 81 -4.34 10.09 -5.54
CA ASP A 81 -3.18 10.08 -4.66
C ASP A 81 -2.67 8.65 -4.47
N LYS A 82 -1.64 8.28 -5.25
CA LYS A 82 -1.03 6.94 -5.22
C LYS A 82 -0.38 6.62 -3.86
N ALA A 83 0.17 7.62 -3.16
CA ALA A 83 0.75 7.41 -1.84
C ALA A 83 -0.32 7.00 -0.81
N LYS A 84 -1.52 7.57 -0.93
CA LYS A 84 -2.65 7.19 -0.09
C LYS A 84 -3.13 5.76 -0.34
N ILE A 85 -2.99 5.21 -1.55
CA ILE A 85 -3.32 3.79 -1.82
C ILE A 85 -2.42 2.88 -0.99
N ALA A 86 -1.11 3.17 -0.95
CA ALA A 86 -0.13 2.41 -0.17
C ALA A 86 -0.33 2.53 1.36
N SER A 87 -1.17 3.47 1.83
CA SER A 87 -1.48 3.67 3.26
C SER A 87 -2.64 2.81 3.79
N TYR A 88 -3.30 2.02 2.94
CA TYR A 88 -4.34 1.10 3.40
C TYR A 88 -3.73 -0.12 4.13
N PRO A 89 -4.40 -0.71 5.14
CA PRO A 89 -5.75 -0.38 5.63
C PRO A 89 -5.86 0.97 6.35
N ALA A 90 -6.97 1.69 6.16
CA ALA A 90 -7.15 3.04 6.68
C ALA A 90 -8.54 3.26 7.30
N TYR A 91 -8.60 4.04 8.39
CA TYR A 91 -9.87 4.39 9.05
C TYR A 91 -10.74 5.29 8.17
N GLN A 92 -12.00 4.89 7.96
CA GLN A 92 -12.96 5.63 7.16
C GLN A 92 -14.04 6.26 8.05
N LYS A 93 -14.04 7.58 8.15
CA LYS A 93 -14.98 8.33 9.00
C LYS A 93 -16.45 8.10 8.61
N LYS A 94 -16.76 7.99 7.31
CA LYS A 94 -18.13 7.72 6.80
C LYS A 94 -18.70 6.42 7.40
N TYR A 95 -17.86 5.38 7.47
CA TYR A 95 -18.25 4.03 7.88
C TYR A 95 -17.96 3.73 9.35
N LYS A 96 -17.23 4.62 10.03
CA LYS A 96 -16.77 4.46 11.41
C LYS A 96 -15.97 3.17 11.65
N LYS A 97 -15.27 2.66 10.63
CA LYS A 97 -14.41 1.47 10.70
C LYS A 97 -13.18 1.59 9.81
N VAL A 98 -12.19 0.74 10.04
CA VAL A 98 -11.03 0.57 9.13
C VAL A 98 -11.51 -0.16 7.87
N HIS A 99 -11.10 0.34 6.71
CA HIS A 99 -11.28 -0.35 5.43
C HIS A 99 -9.93 -0.84 4.91
N THR A 100 -9.95 -2.02 4.30
CA THR A 100 -8.96 -2.46 3.32
C THR A 100 -9.06 -1.65 2.02
N LEU A 101 -8.07 -1.75 1.13
CA LEU A 101 -8.16 -1.13 -0.20
C LEU A 101 -9.32 -1.72 -1.01
N GLN A 102 -9.56 -3.03 -0.88
CA GLN A 102 -10.64 -3.76 -1.51
C GLN A 102 -12.02 -3.23 -1.05
N GLU A 103 -12.23 -3.05 0.25
CA GLU A 103 -13.47 -2.43 0.77
C GLU A 103 -13.62 -0.97 0.31
N ARG A 104 -12.51 -0.25 0.10
CA ARG A 104 -12.55 1.12 -0.44
C ARG A 104 -13.01 1.12 -1.90
N ILE A 105 -12.52 0.19 -2.72
CA ILE A 105 -12.90 0.01 -4.13
C ILE A 105 -14.38 -0.37 -4.20
N HIS A 106 -14.82 -1.33 -3.39
CA HIS A 106 -16.23 -1.73 -3.30
C HIS A 106 -17.13 -0.53 -2.96
N ALA A 107 -16.74 0.29 -1.97
CA ALA A 107 -17.50 1.49 -1.63
C ALA A 107 -17.57 2.50 -2.80
N CYS A 108 -16.54 2.62 -3.65
CA CYS A 108 -16.65 3.43 -4.88
C CYS A 108 -17.65 2.83 -5.86
N TRP A 109 -17.59 1.52 -6.06
CA TRP A 109 -18.48 0.77 -6.95
C TRP A 109 -19.96 1.01 -6.58
N THR A 110 -20.30 0.87 -5.30
CA THR A 110 -21.68 1.04 -4.82
C THR A 110 -22.08 2.51 -4.65
N ASP A 111 -21.22 3.37 -4.07
CA ASP A 111 -21.62 4.75 -3.74
C ASP A 111 -21.52 5.73 -4.92
N LYS A 112 -20.64 5.44 -5.90
CA LYS A 112 -20.27 6.41 -6.96
C LYS A 112 -20.65 5.95 -8.36
N GLN A 113 -20.75 4.64 -8.57
CA GLN A 113 -21.12 4.07 -9.85
C GLN A 113 -22.53 3.45 -9.81
N ASP A 114 -23.14 3.32 -8.63
CA ASP A 114 -24.47 2.72 -8.41
C ASP A 114 -24.57 1.27 -8.92
N ARG A 115 -23.43 0.58 -8.93
CA ARG A 115 -23.32 -0.79 -9.43
C ARG A 115 -23.50 -1.80 -8.31
N PHE A 116 -23.89 -3.01 -8.71
CA PHE A 116 -23.96 -4.15 -7.80
C PHE A 116 -22.58 -4.42 -7.16
N PRO A 117 -22.52 -4.71 -5.84
CA PRO A 117 -21.32 -5.18 -5.15
C PRO A 117 -20.44 -6.13 -5.95
N LEU A 118 -19.13 -5.88 -6.00
CA LEU A 118 -18.19 -6.87 -6.51
C LEU A 118 -18.31 -8.15 -5.68
N LEU A 119 -18.74 -9.23 -6.32
CA LEU A 119 -18.85 -10.56 -5.71
C LEU A 119 -17.50 -11.25 -5.83
N TYR A 120 -16.79 -11.33 -4.71
CA TYR A 120 -15.64 -12.20 -4.53
C TYR A 120 -15.61 -12.71 -3.08
#